data_AF-A0A962UZS7-F1
#
_entry.id   AF-A0A962UZS7-F1
#
_cell.length_a   1.000
_cell.length_b   1.000
_cell.length_c   1.000
_cell.angle_alpha   90.00
_cell.angle_beta   90.00
_cell.angle_gamma   90.00
#
_symmetry.space_group_name_H-M   'P 1'
#
loop_
_entity.id
_entity.type
_entity.pdbx_description
1 polymer ?
#
loop_
_entity_poly.entity_id
_entity_poly.type
_entity_poly.pdbx_seq_one_letter_code
_entity_poly.pdbx_strand_id
1 'polypeptide(L)'
;LPIPVVGMTEAALLTGCMLGGRIGVVVFGRRVLPPYQELVAAYGLSQRIAGWRVIDNKAPYTPGDQSEVERLLIDTANELVEQDYAETVLLSGAVMAGVPARLQNAVPVPLLDGISCGVQQAELLVRLNLPKPRVGSYAPPPQRELVAVSPALATAFATVGSASSSTEDSS
;
A
#
# COMPACT_ATOMS: atom_id res chain seq x y z
N LEU A 1 14.34 7.33 -7.82
CA LEU A 1 14.92 5.96 -7.76
C LEU A 1 14.78 5.26 -9.10
N PRO A 2 15.85 4.62 -9.62
CA PRO A 2 15.84 3.89 -10.90
C PRO A 2 15.21 2.48 -10.79
N ILE A 3 14.24 2.30 -9.89
CA ILE A 3 13.53 1.05 -9.64
C ILE A 3 12.04 1.35 -9.43
N PRO A 4 11.14 0.36 -9.63
CA PRO A 4 9.74 0.46 -9.22
C PRO A 4 9.62 0.71 -7.71
N VAL A 5 8.67 1.55 -7.33
CA VAL A 5 8.31 1.80 -5.93
C VAL A 5 6.81 1.61 -5.83
N VAL A 6 6.38 0.75 -4.91
CA VAL A 6 4.98 0.38 -4.72
C VAL A 6 4.57 0.70 -3.29
N GLY A 7 3.53 1.51 -3.13
CA GLY A 7 2.95 1.77 -1.81
C GLY A 7 2.04 0.62 -1.39
N MET A 8 2.22 0.09 -0.18
CA MET A 8 1.45 -1.08 0.30
C MET A 8 -0.07 -0.84 0.28
N THR A 9 -0.52 0.35 0.71
CA THR A 9 -1.94 0.70 0.74
C THR A 9 -2.51 0.87 -0.66
N GLU A 10 -1.79 1.56 -1.55
CA GLU A 10 -2.19 1.72 -2.94
C GLU A 10 -2.29 0.36 -3.64
N ALA A 11 -1.31 -0.51 -3.43
CA ALA A 11 -1.29 -1.84 -4.00
C ALA A 11 -2.52 -2.65 -3.59
N ALA A 12 -2.83 -2.71 -2.29
CA ALA A 12 -4.02 -3.43 -1.84
C ALA A 12 -5.32 -2.86 -2.43
N LEU A 13 -5.47 -1.53 -2.50
CA LEU A 13 -6.66 -0.91 -3.06
C LEU A 13 -6.79 -1.17 -4.57
N LEU A 14 -5.69 -1.08 -5.32
CA LEU A 14 -5.67 -1.41 -6.74
C LEU A 14 -5.97 -2.89 -6.98
N THR A 15 -5.45 -3.78 -6.15
CA THR A 15 -5.80 -5.21 -6.18
C THR A 15 -7.30 -5.41 -5.92
N GLY A 16 -7.86 -4.73 -4.92
CA GLY A 16 -9.31 -4.75 -4.67
C GLY A 16 -10.11 -4.26 -5.88
N CYS A 17 -9.64 -3.21 -6.56
CA CYS A 17 -10.26 -2.73 -7.80
C CYS A 17 -10.21 -3.77 -8.93
N MET A 18 -9.12 -4.54 -9.04
CA MET A 18 -8.98 -5.61 -10.05
C MET A 18 -9.89 -6.82 -9.77
N LEU A 19 -10.13 -7.14 -8.49
CA LEU A 19 -11.08 -8.18 -8.10
C LEU A 19 -12.53 -7.77 -8.34
N GLY A 20 -12.77 -6.47 -8.52
CA GLY A 20 -14.08 -5.90 -8.76
C GLY A 20 -14.78 -5.47 -7.47
N GLY A 21 -15.86 -4.71 -7.65
CA GLY A 21 -16.74 -4.36 -6.55
C GLY A 21 -16.28 -3.23 -5.63
N ARG A 22 -16.97 -3.10 -4.49
CA ARG A 22 -16.66 -2.09 -3.45
C ARG A 22 -15.79 -2.65 -2.33
N ILE A 23 -14.88 -1.84 -1.80
CA ILE A 23 -13.84 -2.24 -0.84
C ILE A 23 -14.23 -1.79 0.57
N GLY A 24 -14.39 -2.72 1.50
CA GLY A 24 -14.42 -2.42 2.93
C GLY A 24 -13.01 -2.25 3.49
N VAL A 25 -12.79 -1.32 4.40
CA VAL A 25 -11.45 -1.09 4.99
C VAL A 25 -11.51 -1.17 6.51
N VAL A 26 -10.69 -2.06 7.08
CA VAL A 26 -10.47 -2.17 8.52
C VAL A 26 -9.17 -1.45 8.88
N VAL A 27 -9.24 -0.48 9.77
CA VAL A 27 -8.08 0.27 10.29
C VAL A 27 -7.91 0.05 11.80
N PHE A 28 -6.67 0.10 12.28
CA PHE A 28 -6.35 -0.05 13.69
C PHE A 28 -6.04 1.31 14.33
N GLY A 29 -6.84 1.68 15.33
CA GLY A 29 -6.71 2.93 16.06
C GLY A 29 -7.43 4.11 15.40
N ARG A 30 -8.26 4.81 16.19
CA ARG A 30 -9.11 5.92 15.72
C ARG A 30 -8.37 7.09 15.10
N ARG A 31 -7.14 7.36 15.55
CA ARG A 31 -6.32 8.47 15.05
C ARG A 31 -5.80 8.26 13.62
N VAL A 32 -5.78 7.01 13.16
CA VAL A 32 -5.23 6.63 11.85
C VAL A 32 -6.28 6.77 10.75
N LEU A 33 -7.58 6.76 11.11
CA LEU A 33 -8.67 6.81 10.14
C LEU A 33 -8.65 8.06 9.24
N PRO A 34 -8.59 9.31 9.76
CA PRO A 34 -8.63 10.49 8.90
C PRO A 34 -7.45 10.56 7.90
N PRO A 35 -6.19 10.33 8.31
CA PRO A 35 -5.07 10.25 7.36
C PRO A 35 -5.23 9.16 6.30
N TYR A 36 -5.83 8.01 6.64
CA TYR A 36 -6.11 6.96 5.65
C TYR A 36 -7.19 7.39 4.64
N GLN A 37 -8.24 8.07 5.09
CA GLN A 37 -9.28 8.60 4.21
C GLN A 37 -8.71 9.64 3.23
N GLU A 38 -7.85 10.53 3.73
CA GLU A 38 -7.11 11.50 2.90
C GLU A 38 -6.21 10.80 1.89
N LEU A 39 -5.49 9.76 2.30
CA LEU A 39 -4.63 8.97 1.42
C LEU A 39 -5.43 8.29 0.30
N VAL A 40 -6.55 7.66 0.63
CA VAL A 40 -7.43 7.03 -0.36
C VAL A 40 -8.02 8.06 -1.32
N ALA A 41 -8.35 9.25 -0.82
CA ALA A 41 -8.81 10.36 -1.66
C ALA A 41 -7.70 10.86 -2.61
N ALA A 42 -6.46 10.96 -2.13
CA ALA A 42 -5.31 11.33 -2.96
C ALA A 42 -5.05 10.31 -4.08
N TYR A 43 -5.36 9.04 -3.87
CA TYR A 43 -5.32 8.00 -4.92
C TYR A 43 -6.53 8.04 -5.88
N GLY A 44 -7.54 8.89 -5.63
CA GLY A 44 -8.76 8.94 -6.43
C GLY A 44 -9.69 7.73 -6.22
N LEU A 45 -9.51 6.98 -5.13
CA LEU A 45 -10.22 5.72 -4.88
C LEU A 45 -11.34 5.83 -3.85
N SER A 46 -11.70 7.03 -3.38
CA SER A 46 -12.76 7.21 -2.37
C SER A 46 -14.09 6.58 -2.77
N GLN A 47 -14.47 6.67 -4.04
CA GLN A 47 -15.73 6.12 -4.55
C GLN A 47 -15.74 4.58 -4.61
N ARG A 48 -14.58 3.94 -4.44
CA ARG A 48 -14.46 2.47 -4.35
C ARG A 48 -14.67 1.97 -2.93
N ILE A 49 -14.66 2.83 -1.91
CA ILE A 49 -14.79 2.40 -0.52
C ILE A 49 -16.27 2.17 -0.18
N ALA A 50 -16.60 0.95 0.23
CA ALA A 50 -17.91 0.56 0.73
C ALA A 50 -18.17 1.15 2.13
N GLY A 51 -17.19 1.00 3.02
CA GLY A 51 -17.29 1.37 4.42
C GLY A 51 -15.96 1.29 5.14
N TRP A 52 -15.89 1.95 6.30
CA TRP A 52 -14.72 1.94 7.18
C TRP A 52 -15.10 1.29 8.51
N ARG A 53 -14.19 0.50 9.08
CA ARG A 53 -14.29 0.03 10.46
C ARG A 53 -12.98 0.30 11.18
N VAL A 54 -13.10 0.71 12.43
CA VAL A 54 -11.95 0.98 13.30
C VAL A 54 -11.94 -0.03 14.43
N ILE A 55 -10.86 -0.80 14.52
CA ILE A 55 -10.58 -1.63 15.68
C ILE A 55 -9.66 -0.83 16.61
N ASP A 56 -10.15 -0.47 17.79
CA ASP A 56 -9.35 0.21 18.82
C ASP A 56 -8.76 -0.83 19.80
N ASN A 57 -7.84 -1.65 19.29
CA ASN A 57 -7.16 -2.69 20.05
C ASN A 57 -5.64 -2.60 19.82
N LYS A 58 -4.85 -2.70 20.89
CA LYS A 58 -3.38 -2.73 20.85
C LYS A 58 -2.81 -4.16 20.76
N ALA A 59 -3.63 -5.18 20.97
CA ALA A 59 -3.24 -6.60 20.92
C ALA A 59 -2.58 -7.04 19.59
N PRO A 60 -2.91 -6.49 18.40
CA PRO A 60 -2.18 -6.83 17.17
C PRO A 60 -0.67 -6.55 17.20
N TYR A 61 -0.23 -5.67 18.11
CA TYR A 61 1.18 -5.31 18.29
C TYR A 61 1.88 -6.13 19.40
N THR A 62 1.15 -7.03 20.06
CA THR A 62 1.64 -7.79 21.21
C THR A 62 1.93 -9.24 20.81
N PRO A 63 3.11 -9.79 21.11
CA PRO A 63 3.37 -11.22 20.89
C PRO A 63 2.46 -12.10 21.77
N GLY A 64 1.99 -13.23 21.25
CA GLY A 64 1.19 -14.19 22.02
C GLY A 64 -0.04 -14.68 21.27
N ASP A 65 -1.07 -15.04 22.03
CA ASP A 65 -2.36 -15.48 21.50
C ASP A 65 -3.05 -14.33 20.74
N GLN A 66 -3.39 -14.59 19.47
CA GLN A 66 -4.06 -13.64 18.57
C GLN A 66 -5.52 -14.01 18.31
N SER A 67 -6.04 -15.06 18.96
CA SER A 67 -7.39 -15.59 18.71
C SER A 67 -8.50 -14.54 18.85
N GLU A 68 -8.41 -13.67 19.87
CA GLU A 68 -9.37 -12.59 20.08
C GLU A 68 -9.30 -11.53 18.96
N VAL A 69 -8.09 -11.18 18.52
CA VAL A 69 -7.88 -10.23 17.42
C VAL A 69 -8.40 -10.81 16.10
N GLU A 70 -8.11 -12.08 15.84
CA GLU A 70 -8.58 -12.77 14.64
C GLU A 70 -10.12 -12.86 14.62
N ARG A 71 -10.75 -13.17 15.75
CA ARG A 71 -12.22 -13.14 15.86
C ARG A 71 -12.78 -11.75 15.58
N LEU A 72 -12.20 -10.72 16.18
CA LEU A 72 -12.64 -9.33 15.97
C LEU A 72 -12.47 -8.91 14.50
N LEU A 73 -11.40 -9.32 13.83
CA LEU A 73 -11.19 -9.05 12.41
C LEU A 73 -12.24 -9.73 11.54
N ILE A 74 -12.57 -10.99 11.83
CA ILE A 74 -13.61 -11.75 11.12
C ILE A 74 -14.97 -11.07 11.29
N ASP A 75 -15.35 -10.77 12.54
CA ASP A 75 -16.63 -10.12 12.86
C ASP A 75 -16.73 -8.78 12.13
N THR A 76 -15.68 -7.96 12.20
CA THR A 76 -15.61 -6.64 11.54
C THR A 76 -15.67 -6.74 10.00
N ALA A 77 -15.01 -7.74 9.42
CA ALA A 77 -15.04 -7.97 7.98
C ALA A 77 -16.44 -8.39 7.52
N ASN A 78 -17.11 -9.28 8.27
CA ASN A 78 -18.48 -9.69 7.98
C ASN A 78 -19.46 -8.52 8.13
N GLU A 79 -19.29 -7.64 9.12
CA GLU A 79 -20.10 -6.41 9.22
C GLU A 79 -19.98 -5.51 7.97
N LEU A 80 -18.77 -5.33 7.43
CA LEU A 80 -18.55 -4.57 6.20
C LEU A 80 -19.25 -5.22 4.99
N VAL A 81 -19.26 -6.55 4.93
CA VAL A 81 -19.95 -7.29 3.87
C VAL A 81 -21.47 -7.13 4.00
N GLU A 82 -22.02 -7.37 5.19
CA GLU A 82 -23.47 -7.41 5.42
C GLU A 82 -24.12 -6.03 5.39
N GLN A 83 -23.46 -5.02 5.96
CA GLN A 83 -24.05 -3.70 6.17
C GLN A 83 -23.67 -2.71 5.07
N ASP A 84 -22.43 -2.80 4.57
CA ASP A 84 -21.89 -1.86 3.58
C ASP A 84 -21.79 -2.48 2.17
N TYR A 85 -22.18 -3.74 1.99
CA TYR A 85 -22.06 -4.48 0.72
C TYR A 85 -20.63 -4.42 0.17
N ALA A 86 -19.63 -4.61 1.06
CA ALA A 86 -18.25 -4.79 0.64
C ALA A 86 -18.11 -6.13 -0.10
N GLU A 87 -17.46 -6.09 -1.27
CA GLU A 87 -17.17 -7.26 -2.10
C GLU A 87 -15.70 -7.67 -2.00
N THR A 88 -14.90 -6.92 -1.24
CA THR A 88 -13.52 -7.21 -0.84
C THR A 88 -13.23 -6.42 0.44
N VAL A 89 -12.41 -6.96 1.35
CA VAL A 89 -12.02 -6.27 2.59
C VAL A 89 -10.51 -6.14 2.70
N LEU A 90 -10.03 -4.90 2.90
CA LEU A 90 -8.64 -4.58 3.19
C LEU A 90 -8.40 -4.53 4.70
N LEU A 91 -7.56 -5.44 5.19
CA LEU A 91 -6.99 -5.39 6.54
C LEU A 91 -5.74 -4.49 6.50
N SER A 92 -5.88 -3.24 6.94
CA SER A 92 -4.82 -2.25 6.78
C SER A 92 -3.74 -2.30 7.88
N GLY A 93 -2.54 -1.85 7.53
CA GLY A 93 -1.37 -1.80 8.42
C GLY A 93 -0.41 -2.97 8.24
N ALA A 94 0.90 -2.71 8.38
CA ALA A 94 1.95 -3.71 8.13
C ALA A 94 1.86 -4.95 9.03
N VAL A 95 1.30 -4.80 10.25
CA VAL A 95 1.04 -5.91 11.17
C VAL A 95 0.05 -6.94 10.65
N MET A 96 -0.74 -6.59 9.62
CA MET A 96 -1.72 -7.49 9.00
C MET A 96 -1.12 -8.36 7.89
N ALA A 97 0.17 -8.25 7.60
CA ALA A 97 0.84 -9.06 6.58
C ALA A 97 0.57 -10.56 6.79
N GLY A 98 -0.01 -11.21 5.78
CA GLY A 98 -0.30 -12.65 5.82
C GLY A 98 -1.45 -13.07 6.74
N VAL A 99 -2.10 -12.13 7.45
CA VAL A 99 -3.32 -12.41 8.23
C VAL A 99 -4.49 -12.82 7.34
N PRO A 100 -4.78 -12.16 6.20
CA PRO A 100 -5.86 -12.54 5.29
C PRO A 100 -5.90 -14.04 4.94
N ALA A 101 -4.74 -14.63 4.64
CA ALA A 101 -4.65 -16.04 4.25
C ALA A 101 -5.13 -16.99 5.35
N ARG A 102 -4.98 -16.62 6.64
CA ARG A 102 -5.45 -17.43 7.77
C ARG A 102 -6.95 -17.28 7.99
N LEU A 103 -7.49 -16.09 7.75
CA LEU A 103 -8.88 -15.75 8.07
C LEU A 103 -9.85 -15.95 6.89
N GLN A 104 -9.33 -16.17 5.68
CA GLN A 104 -10.14 -16.18 4.45
C GLN A 104 -11.32 -17.15 4.49
N ASN A 105 -11.19 -18.31 5.12
CA ASN A 105 -12.27 -19.30 5.20
C ASN A 105 -13.46 -18.86 6.07
N ALA A 106 -13.29 -17.81 6.88
CA ALA A 106 -14.32 -17.29 7.78
C ALA A 106 -15.00 -16.01 7.25
N VAL A 107 -14.59 -15.51 6.09
CA VAL A 107 -15.15 -14.30 5.46
C VAL A 107 -15.52 -14.62 4.00
N PRO A 108 -16.75 -14.29 3.55
CA PRO A 108 -17.26 -14.72 2.24
C PRO A 108 -16.69 -13.95 1.04
N VAL A 109 -15.88 -12.92 1.28
CA VAL A 109 -15.25 -12.07 0.25
C VAL A 109 -13.73 -12.09 0.38
N PRO A 110 -12.98 -11.76 -0.70
CA PRO A 110 -11.52 -11.70 -0.63
C PRO A 110 -11.03 -10.76 0.48
N LEU A 111 -10.07 -11.25 1.28
CA LEU A 111 -9.33 -10.47 2.26
C LEU A 111 -7.97 -10.07 1.68
N LEU A 112 -7.60 -8.80 1.83
CA LEU A 112 -6.34 -8.24 1.33
C LEU A 112 -5.50 -7.66 2.47
N ASP A 113 -4.18 -7.77 2.32
CA ASP A 113 -3.19 -6.98 3.05
C ASP A 113 -2.27 -6.27 2.05
N GLY A 114 -1.61 -5.20 2.49
CA GLY A 114 -0.77 -4.38 1.61
C GLY A 114 0.64 -4.91 1.34
N ILE A 115 1.13 -5.86 2.14
CA ILE A 115 2.50 -6.41 1.99
C ILE A 115 2.53 -7.56 0.99
N SER A 116 1.66 -8.57 1.17
CA SER A 116 1.09 -9.30 0.02
C SER A 116 0.45 -8.26 -0.92
N CYS A 117 -0.04 -8.48 -2.14
CA CYS A 117 -0.37 -7.37 -3.07
C CYS A 117 0.86 -6.50 -3.44
N GLY A 118 1.45 -5.72 -2.53
CA GLY A 118 2.59 -4.83 -2.78
C GLY A 118 3.80 -5.59 -3.33
N VAL A 119 4.19 -6.71 -2.71
CA VAL A 119 5.29 -7.56 -3.21
C VAL A 119 4.96 -8.09 -4.60
N GLN A 120 3.74 -8.59 -4.83
CA GLN A 120 3.34 -9.18 -6.10
C GLN A 120 3.25 -8.13 -7.22
N GLN A 121 2.78 -6.92 -6.91
CA GLN A 121 2.77 -5.81 -7.85
C GLN A 121 4.19 -5.30 -8.14
N ALA A 122 5.09 -5.28 -7.16
CA ALA A 122 6.49 -4.95 -7.41
C ALA A 122 7.15 -5.97 -8.35
N GLU A 123 6.94 -7.28 -8.13
CA GLU A 123 7.40 -8.32 -9.04
C GLU A 123 6.82 -8.18 -10.44
N LEU A 124 5.52 -7.87 -10.55
CA LEU A 124 4.86 -7.60 -11.83
C LEU A 124 5.54 -6.45 -12.57
N LEU A 125 5.76 -5.31 -11.90
CA LEU A 125 6.41 -4.15 -12.52
C LEU A 125 7.85 -4.43 -12.96
N VAL A 126 8.59 -5.24 -12.21
CA VAL A 126 9.92 -5.71 -12.61
C VAL A 126 9.84 -6.58 -13.86
N ARG A 127 8.89 -7.53 -13.92
CA ARG A 127 8.70 -8.41 -15.09
C ARG A 127 8.28 -7.65 -16.34
N LEU A 128 7.46 -6.61 -16.18
CA LEU A 128 7.04 -5.75 -17.29
C LEU A 128 8.19 -4.89 -17.85
N ASN A 129 9.22 -4.61 -17.03
CA ASN A 129 10.44 -3.87 -17.41
C ASN A 129 10.16 -2.57 -18.19
N LEU A 130 9.14 -1.82 -17.74
CA LEU A 130 8.73 -0.58 -18.39
C LEU A 130 9.71 0.55 -18.08
N PRO A 131 9.94 1.49 -19.02
CA PRO A 131 10.76 2.66 -18.76
C PRO A 131 10.11 3.54 -17.68
N LYS A 132 10.92 4.06 -16.75
CA LYS A 132 10.44 5.00 -15.73
C LYS A 132 10.01 6.32 -16.40
N PRO A 133 8.89 6.93 -15.96
CA PRO A 133 8.55 8.28 -16.38
C PRO A 133 9.69 9.26 -16.12
N ARG A 134 10.06 10.05 -17.14
CA ARG A 134 11.13 11.07 -17.08
C ARG A 134 10.60 12.51 -17.10
N VAL A 135 9.28 12.67 -17.06
CA VAL A 135 8.58 13.97 -17.10
C VAL A 135 7.58 14.08 -15.94
N GLY A 136 7.17 15.31 -15.61
CA GLY A 136 6.24 15.58 -14.52
C GLY A 136 6.82 15.29 -13.14
N SER A 137 5.94 15.02 -12.16
CA SER A 137 6.33 14.85 -10.75
C SER A 137 7.23 13.64 -10.46
N TYR A 138 7.37 12.71 -11.41
CA TYR A 138 8.25 11.54 -11.28
C TYR A 138 9.61 11.71 -11.97
N ALA A 139 9.84 12.83 -12.66
CA ALA A 139 11.14 13.17 -13.21
C ALA A 139 12.20 13.21 -12.09
N PRO A 140 13.45 12.82 -12.38
CA PRO A 140 14.55 13.01 -11.43
C PRO A 140 14.59 14.47 -10.94
N PRO A 141 14.79 14.71 -9.63
CA PRO A 141 14.95 16.07 -9.14
C PRO A 141 16.18 16.72 -9.80
N PRO A 142 16.18 18.05 -9.99
CA PRO A 142 17.36 18.75 -10.48
C PRO A 142 18.53 18.55 -9.51
N GLN A 143 19.75 18.50 -10.04
CA GLN A 143 20.94 18.39 -9.21
C GLN A 143 21.01 19.61 -8.28
N ARG A 144 21.23 19.34 -6.99
CA ARG A 144 21.41 20.36 -5.95
C ARG A 144 22.52 19.92 -5.03
N GLU A 145 23.23 20.89 -4.47
CA GLU A 145 24.19 20.64 -3.41
C GLU A 145 23.47 19.96 -2.23
N LEU A 146 24.01 18.84 -1.78
CA LEU A 146 23.50 18.11 -0.63
C LEU A 146 24.19 18.64 0.61
N VAL A 147 23.46 19.41 1.42
CA VAL A 147 23.97 20.00 2.65
C VAL A 147 23.58 19.13 3.85
N ALA A 148 24.51 18.94 4.79
CA ALA A 148 24.28 18.23 6.06
C ALA A 148 23.77 16.77 5.91
N VAL A 149 24.12 16.09 4.81
CA VAL A 149 23.85 14.66 4.64
C VAL A 149 25.06 13.82 5.03
N SER A 150 24.83 12.56 5.43
CA SER A 150 25.92 11.63 5.70
C SER A 150 26.72 11.32 4.42
N PRO A 151 28.02 10.97 4.51
CA PRO A 151 28.81 10.57 3.34
C PRO A 151 28.21 9.40 2.54
N ALA A 152 27.49 8.48 3.23
CA ALA A 152 26.80 7.37 2.59
C ALA A 152 25.64 7.85 1.69
N LEU A 153 24.84 8.82 2.16
CA LEU A 153 23.78 9.42 1.37
C LEU A 153 24.36 10.26 0.23
N ALA A 154 25.41 11.05 0.49
CA ALA A 154 26.09 11.83 -0.55
C ALA A 154 26.55 10.95 -1.72
N THR A 155 27.17 9.80 -1.41
CA THR A 155 27.60 8.82 -2.43
C THR A 155 26.41 8.24 -3.21
N ALA A 156 25.31 7.88 -2.53
CA ALA A 156 24.14 7.28 -3.18
C ALA A 156 23.43 8.23 -4.17
N PHE A 157 23.48 9.54 -3.92
CA PHE A 157 22.89 10.54 -4.81
C PHE A 157 23.85 11.01 -5.92
N ALA A 158 25.16 10.87 -5.74
CA ALA A 158 26.15 11.20 -6.77
C ALA A 158 26.05 10.28 -8.02
N THR A 159 25.74 8.99 -7.83
CA THR A 159 25.61 8.00 -8.91
C THR A 159 24.37 8.17 -9.78
N VAL A 160 23.34 8.88 -9.32
CA VAL A 160 22.10 9.10 -10.08
C VAL A 160 22.25 10.22 -11.13
N GLY A 161 23.22 11.13 -10.94
CA GLY A 161 23.45 12.26 -11.84
C GLY A 161 24.18 11.93 -13.14
N SER A 162 25.03 10.89 -13.17
CA SER A 162 25.90 10.59 -14.33
C SER A 162 25.22 9.81 -15.47
N ALA A 163 24.06 9.20 -15.23
CA ALA A 163 23.35 8.39 -16.23
C ALA A 163 22.45 9.20 -17.19
N SER A 164 22.50 10.54 -17.11
CA SER A 164 21.64 11.43 -17.93
C SER A 164 22.41 12.28 -18.95
N SER A 165 23.74 12.20 -19.00
CA SER A 165 24.58 13.06 -19.84
C SER A 165 25.09 12.40 -21.14
N SER A 166 24.53 11.28 -21.57
CA SER A 166 25.06 10.49 -22.70
C SER A 166 24.09 10.34 -23.89
N THR A 167 23.15 11.29 -24.10
CA THR A 167 22.25 11.23 -25.27
C THR A 167 22.05 12.55 -26.01
N GLU A 168 22.91 13.55 -25.78
CA GLU A 168 22.92 14.81 -26.52
C GLU A 168 24.35 15.12 -27.02
N ASP A 169 24.87 14.31 -27.94
CA ASP A 169 25.91 14.76 -28.88
C ASP A 169 26.13 13.71 -29.98
N SER A 170 25.32 13.79 -31.04
CA SER A 170 25.62 13.23 -32.38
C SER A 170 24.59 13.81 -33.36
N SER A 171 24.92 14.97 -33.92
CA SER A 171 24.36 15.52 -35.15
C SER A 171 25.51 16.02 -36.02
#